data_AF-A0A661QDT2-F1
#
_entry.id   AF-A0A661QDT2-F1
#
_cell.length_a   1.000
_cell.length_b   1.000
_cell.length_c   1.000
_cell.angle_alpha   90.00
_cell.angle_beta   90.00
_cell.angle_gamma   90.00
#
_symmetry.space_group_name_H-M   'P 1'
#
loop_
_entity.id
_entity.type
_entity.pdbx_description
1 polymer ?
#
loop_
_entity_poly.entity_id
_entity_poly.type
_entity_poly.pdbx_seq_one_letter_code
_entity_poly.pdbx_strand_id
1 'polypeptide(L)'
;MVNAGKHLMTGLGILLLSAVLAVSCYAMDYPDEVEIDSLANLYEAVVFDHAMHVDATENCSECHHHTTGSGVANDYCAKCHDGKEEMDSVACQDCHSADPVSPENLHNPKPGYSYHNDQPNLKAAYHLNCVGCHQEVDGPTGCEDCHAKTEAGEKFYHSGEFAPKESAHSSGH
;
A
#
# COMPACT_ATOMS: atom_id res chain seq x y z
N MET A 1 -20.80 29.16 -50.76
CA MET A 1 -21.39 28.86 -49.42
C MET A 1 -21.27 27.38 -49.01
N VAL A 2 -20.89 26.45 -49.90
CA VAL A 2 -20.83 25.01 -49.59
C VAL A 2 -19.55 24.57 -48.84
N ASN A 3 -18.43 25.29 -48.98
CA ASN A 3 -17.17 24.92 -48.31
C ASN A 3 -17.15 25.26 -46.81
N ALA A 4 -17.81 26.34 -46.38
CA ALA A 4 -17.84 26.74 -44.96
C ALA A 4 -18.57 25.69 -44.08
N GLY A 5 -19.65 25.09 -44.60
CA GLY A 5 -20.36 24.01 -43.90
C GLY A 5 -19.55 22.72 -43.78
N LYS A 6 -18.74 22.38 -44.79
CA LYS A 6 -17.86 21.20 -44.73
C LYS A 6 -16.79 21.34 -43.65
N HIS A 7 -16.15 22.52 -43.53
CA HIS A 7 -15.15 22.78 -42.49
C HIS A 7 -15.76 22.79 -41.07
N LEU A 8 -16.99 23.30 -40.92
CA LEU A 8 -17.71 23.28 -39.65
C LEU A 8 -18.08 21.85 -39.23
N MET A 9 -18.57 21.01 -40.16
CA MET A 9 -18.92 19.62 -39.88
C MET A 9 -17.70 18.76 -39.56
N THR A 10 -16.57 18.97 -40.24
CA THR A 10 -15.31 18.26 -39.92
C THR A 10 -14.73 18.71 -38.58
N GLY A 11 -14.83 20.00 -38.23
CA GLY A 11 -14.36 20.51 -36.94
C GLY A 11 -15.17 19.96 -35.76
N LEU A 12 -16.49 19.87 -35.90
CA LEU A 12 -17.38 19.30 -34.88
C LEU A 12 -17.14 17.78 -34.70
N GLY A 13 -16.90 17.06 -35.80
CA GLY A 13 -16.57 15.63 -35.77
C GLY A 13 -15.25 15.33 -35.05
N ILE A 14 -14.22 16.16 -35.28
CA ILE A 14 -12.93 16.03 -34.58
C ILE A 14 -13.08 16.36 -33.10
N LEU A 15 -13.84 17.40 -32.74
CA LEU A 15 -14.06 17.79 -31.34
C LEU A 15 -14.84 16.72 -30.55
N LEU A 16 -15.88 16.12 -31.16
CA LEU A 16 -16.63 15.01 -30.56
C LEU A 16 -15.77 13.74 -30.41
N LEU A 17 -14.94 13.41 -31.38
CA LEU A 17 -14.02 12.27 -31.29
C LEU A 17 -12.94 12.49 -30.21
N SER A 18 -12.45 13.71 -30.07
CA SER A 18 -11.49 14.10 -29.03
C SER A 18 -12.10 13.98 -27.63
N ALA A 19 -13.37 14.40 -27.48
CA ALA A 19 -14.10 14.30 -26.23
C ALA A 19 -14.41 12.84 -25.86
N VAL A 20 -14.72 11.98 -26.84
CA VAL A 20 -14.94 10.55 -26.59
C VAL A 20 -13.64 9.83 -26.21
N LEU A 21 -12.51 10.13 -26.87
CA LEU A 21 -11.22 9.58 -26.46
C LEU A 21 -10.79 10.05 -25.07
N ALA A 22 -11.06 11.31 -24.70
CA ALA A 22 -10.76 11.82 -23.36
C ALA A 22 -11.57 11.16 -22.24
N VAL A 23 -12.75 10.59 -22.55
CA VAL A 23 -13.62 9.91 -21.57
C VAL A 23 -13.23 8.44 -21.38
N SER A 24 -12.47 7.83 -22.29
CA SER A 24 -12.09 6.41 -22.21
C SER A 24 -10.80 6.12 -21.42
N CYS A 25 -10.21 7.10 -20.73
CA CYS A 25 -8.87 6.97 -20.15
C CYS A 25 -8.80 6.78 -18.62
N TYR A 26 -9.90 6.67 -17.88
CA TYR A 26 -9.84 6.67 -16.39
C TYR A 26 -10.76 5.66 -15.71
N ALA A 27 -10.79 4.41 -16.17
CA ALA A 27 -11.29 3.31 -15.33
C ALA A 27 -10.13 2.34 -15.10
N MET A 28 -9.22 2.71 -14.19
CA MET A 28 -8.34 1.72 -13.58
C MET A 28 -9.23 0.86 -12.69
N ASP A 29 -9.34 -0.43 -13.01
CA ASP A 29 -10.18 -1.39 -12.29
C ASP A 29 -9.43 -1.84 -11.03
N TYR A 30 -9.69 -1.19 -9.90
CA TYR A 30 -9.15 -1.54 -8.59
C TYR A 30 -10.26 -1.58 -7.54
N PRO A 31 -10.12 -2.38 -6.47
CA PRO A 31 -11.11 -2.41 -5.41
C PRO A 31 -11.16 -1.07 -4.67
N ASP A 32 -12.35 -0.64 -4.29
CA ASP A 32 -12.51 0.56 -3.46
C ASP A 32 -11.97 0.34 -2.04
N GLU A 33 -12.17 -0.86 -1.50
CA GLU A 33 -11.79 -1.25 -0.16
C GLU A 33 -11.10 -2.61 -0.17
N VAL A 34 -10.07 -2.79 0.66
CA VAL A 34 -9.33 -4.02 0.83
C VAL A 34 -9.24 -4.36 2.32
N GLU A 35 -9.65 -5.57 2.70
CA GLU A 35 -9.39 -6.08 4.04
C GLU A 35 -8.00 -6.74 4.08
N ILE A 36 -7.12 -6.22 4.95
CA ILE A 36 -5.77 -6.75 5.17
C ILE A 36 -5.78 -7.56 6.46
N ASP A 37 -6.02 -8.86 6.33
CA ASP A 37 -6.17 -9.82 7.45
C ASP A 37 -5.00 -10.80 7.59
N SER A 38 -4.00 -10.72 6.70
CA SER A 38 -2.89 -11.68 6.59
C SER A 38 -2.09 -11.89 7.89
N LEU A 39 -2.16 -10.92 8.81
CA LEU A 39 -1.51 -10.95 10.12
C LEU A 39 -2.49 -10.76 11.29
N ALA A 40 -3.80 -10.83 11.04
CA ALA A 40 -4.83 -10.63 12.06
C ALA A 40 -4.69 -11.68 13.17
N ASN A 41 -4.42 -11.21 14.38
CA ASN A 41 -4.22 -12.05 15.57
C ASN A 41 -4.30 -11.19 16.83
N LEU A 42 -3.21 -10.47 17.17
CA LEU A 42 -3.17 -9.54 18.31
C LEU A 42 -3.92 -8.24 18.02
N TYR A 43 -4.10 -7.94 16.74
CA TYR A 43 -4.92 -6.84 16.24
C TYR A 43 -5.90 -7.41 15.21
N GLU A 44 -7.02 -6.72 15.04
CA GLU A 44 -8.02 -6.99 14.02
C GLU A 44 -7.46 -6.70 12.62
N ALA A 45 -8.18 -7.12 11.58
CA ALA A 45 -7.83 -6.78 10.20
C ALA A 45 -7.92 -5.27 9.96
N VAL A 46 -7.09 -4.75 9.06
CA VAL A 46 -7.21 -3.35 8.60
C VAL A 46 -8.21 -3.31 7.46
N VAL A 47 -9.26 -2.52 7.61
CA VAL A 47 -10.14 -2.15 6.49
C VAL A 47 -9.50 -0.95 5.79
N PHE A 48 -8.88 -1.20 4.65
CA PHE A 48 -8.11 -0.20 3.90
C PHE A 48 -8.97 0.41 2.79
N ASP A 49 -9.26 1.71 2.91
CA ASP A 49 -9.94 2.49 1.87
C ASP A 49 -8.97 2.77 0.71
N HIS A 50 -8.83 1.79 -0.18
CA HIS A 50 -7.90 1.80 -1.30
C HIS A 50 -8.20 2.95 -2.27
N ALA A 51 -9.48 3.20 -2.59
CA ALA A 51 -9.87 4.29 -3.47
C ALA A 51 -9.41 5.66 -2.93
N MET A 52 -9.65 5.94 -1.65
CA MET A 52 -9.22 7.21 -1.04
C MET A 52 -7.70 7.37 -1.06
N HIS A 53 -6.94 6.30 -0.79
CA HIS A 53 -5.48 6.37 -0.82
C HIS A 53 -4.93 6.53 -2.24
N VAL A 54 -5.55 5.93 -3.25
CA VAL A 54 -5.20 6.16 -4.65
C VAL A 54 -5.43 7.62 -5.03
N ASP A 55 -6.55 8.22 -4.61
CA ASP A 55 -6.84 9.64 -4.87
C ASP A 55 -5.85 10.59 -4.15
N ALA A 56 -5.26 10.14 -3.05
CA ALA A 56 -4.27 10.89 -2.27
C ALA A 56 -2.82 10.69 -2.73
N THR A 57 -2.56 9.79 -3.68
CA THR A 57 -1.21 9.46 -4.18
C THR A 57 -1.09 9.71 -5.68
N GLU A 58 0.12 10.01 -6.15
CA GLU A 58 0.34 10.30 -7.58
C GLU A 58 0.74 9.05 -8.39
N ASN A 59 1.22 8.00 -7.73
CA ASN A 59 1.78 6.83 -8.39
C ASN A 59 1.47 5.54 -7.61
N CYS A 60 0.99 4.49 -8.31
CA CYS A 60 0.72 3.19 -7.71
C CYS A 60 1.97 2.55 -7.08
N SER A 61 3.17 2.85 -7.60
CA SER A 61 4.44 2.35 -7.05
C SER A 61 4.82 2.91 -5.69
N GLU A 62 4.11 3.93 -5.17
CA GLU A 62 4.29 4.37 -3.78
C GLU A 62 3.88 3.29 -2.78
N CYS A 63 2.87 2.47 -3.11
CA CYS A 63 2.48 1.29 -2.33
C CYS A 63 2.95 -0.02 -2.97
N HIS A 64 2.87 -0.09 -4.30
CA HIS A 64 3.18 -1.26 -5.13
C HIS A 64 4.55 -1.11 -5.79
N HIS A 65 5.60 -1.01 -4.99
CA HIS A 65 7.00 -0.60 -5.26
C HIS A 65 7.74 -1.10 -6.52
N HIS A 66 7.13 -1.94 -7.36
CA HIS A 66 7.46 -2.20 -8.78
C HIS A 66 6.52 -3.28 -9.38
N THR A 67 5.30 -3.45 -8.87
CA THR A 67 4.45 -4.60 -9.23
C THR A 67 3.34 -4.25 -10.23
N THR A 68 3.04 -2.96 -10.40
CA THR A 68 1.91 -2.47 -11.22
C THR A 68 2.32 -1.86 -12.56
N GLY A 69 3.60 -2.00 -12.96
CA GLY A 69 4.09 -1.40 -14.21
C GLY A 69 4.13 0.14 -14.24
N SER A 70 3.89 0.79 -13.09
CA SER A 70 3.81 2.25 -12.95
C SER A 70 5.17 2.94 -12.70
N GLY A 71 6.26 2.18 -12.86
CA GLY A 71 7.62 2.64 -12.57
C GLY A 71 8.08 2.31 -11.16
N VAL A 72 9.13 2.99 -10.71
CA VAL A 72 9.71 2.84 -9.37
C VAL A 72 9.77 4.22 -8.72
N ALA A 73 9.02 4.43 -7.65
CA ALA A 73 9.00 5.69 -6.91
C ALA A 73 10.37 6.02 -6.24
N ASN A 74 11.12 4.99 -5.84
CA ASN A 74 12.41 5.18 -5.18
C ASN A 74 13.55 5.42 -6.19
N ASP A 75 14.12 6.63 -6.19
CA ASP A 75 15.24 7.06 -7.05
C ASP A 75 16.49 6.17 -6.95
N TYR A 76 16.74 5.55 -5.79
CA TYR A 76 17.88 4.65 -5.64
C TYR A 76 17.64 3.33 -6.36
N CYS A 77 16.44 2.76 -6.23
CA CYS A 77 16.01 1.54 -6.91
C CYS A 77 15.89 1.75 -8.43
N ALA A 78 15.43 2.93 -8.86
CA ALA A 78 15.26 3.31 -10.26
C ALA A 78 16.56 3.32 -11.09
N LYS A 79 17.73 3.28 -10.44
CA LYS A 79 19.04 3.15 -11.11
C LYS A 79 19.23 1.80 -11.78
N CYS A 80 18.54 0.78 -11.29
CA CYS A 80 18.64 -0.60 -11.77
C CYS A 80 17.31 -1.13 -12.32
N HIS A 81 16.17 -0.67 -11.78
CA HIS A 81 14.84 -1.12 -12.18
C HIS A 81 14.09 0.01 -12.88
N ASP A 82 13.47 -0.26 -14.02
CA ASP A 82 12.60 0.73 -14.67
C ASP A 82 11.12 0.62 -14.25
N GLY A 83 10.73 -0.49 -13.61
CA GLY A 83 9.41 -0.73 -13.00
C GLY A 83 8.26 -0.75 -14.00
N LYS A 84 8.54 -1.00 -15.29
CA LYS A 84 7.53 -0.94 -16.37
C LYS A 84 6.80 -2.25 -16.61
N GLU A 85 7.26 -3.34 -16.02
CA GLU A 85 6.60 -4.64 -16.12
C GLU A 85 5.65 -4.84 -14.95
N GLU A 86 4.43 -5.31 -15.25
CA GLU A 86 3.48 -5.75 -14.25
C GLU A 86 3.88 -7.14 -13.74
N MET A 87 3.69 -7.38 -12.45
CA MET A 87 3.92 -8.68 -11.82
C MET A 87 2.61 -9.45 -11.65
N ASP A 88 2.72 -10.78 -11.58
CA ASP A 88 1.55 -11.66 -11.37
C ASP A 88 0.80 -11.39 -10.06
N SER A 89 1.49 -10.79 -9.07
CA SER A 89 0.89 -10.43 -7.78
C SER A 89 1.35 -9.05 -7.32
N VAL A 90 0.41 -8.34 -6.72
CA VAL A 90 0.62 -7.08 -6.01
C VAL A 90 0.52 -7.24 -4.48
N ALA A 91 0.21 -8.45 -4.00
CA ALA A 91 0.02 -8.73 -2.59
C ALA A 91 1.37 -8.78 -1.86
N CYS A 92 1.49 -8.01 -0.78
CA CYS A 92 2.72 -7.91 -0.02
C CYS A 92 3.21 -9.28 0.47
N GLN A 93 2.29 -10.16 0.90
CA GLN A 93 2.60 -11.46 1.49
C GLN A 93 3.23 -12.47 0.53
N ASP A 94 3.05 -12.30 -0.78
CA ASP A 94 3.61 -13.22 -1.78
C ASP A 94 5.12 -13.03 -1.93
N CYS A 95 5.62 -11.86 -1.55
CA CYS A 95 7.06 -11.58 -1.48
C CYS A 95 7.55 -11.49 -0.03
N HIS A 96 6.84 -10.75 0.84
CA HIS A 96 7.22 -10.49 2.22
C HIS A 96 6.63 -11.55 3.16
N SER A 97 7.46 -12.47 3.66
CA SER A 97 6.96 -13.48 4.58
C SER A 97 6.64 -12.91 5.97
N ALA A 98 5.57 -13.41 6.58
CA ALA A 98 5.29 -13.22 8.01
C ALA A 98 6.34 -13.87 8.92
N ASP A 99 6.94 -14.99 8.48
CA ASP A 99 7.94 -15.75 9.23
C ASP A 99 9.22 -15.97 8.39
N PRO A 100 10.08 -14.95 8.25
CA PRO A 100 11.26 -15.01 7.38
C PRO A 100 12.32 -16.03 7.84
N VAL A 101 12.21 -16.56 9.06
CA VAL A 101 13.16 -17.53 9.63
C VAL A 101 12.60 -18.95 9.67
N SER A 102 11.46 -19.19 9.02
CA SER A 102 10.92 -20.53 8.85
C SER A 102 11.89 -21.41 8.03
N PRO A 103 11.92 -22.74 8.25
CA PRO A 103 12.75 -23.63 7.43
C PRO A 103 12.49 -23.50 5.92
N GLU A 104 11.26 -23.22 5.52
CA GLU A 104 10.91 -23.00 4.11
C GLU A 104 11.56 -21.73 3.56
N ASN A 105 11.47 -20.61 4.29
CA ASN A 105 12.01 -19.33 3.86
C ASN A 105 13.54 -19.25 3.95
N LEU A 106 14.16 -20.00 4.86
CA LEU A 106 15.62 -20.12 4.94
C LEU A 106 16.23 -20.89 3.77
N HIS A 107 15.47 -21.79 3.13
CA HIS A 107 15.91 -22.51 1.94
C HIS A 107 15.66 -21.75 0.63
N ASN A 108 14.91 -20.65 0.68
CA ASN A 108 14.67 -19.83 -0.50
C ASN A 108 15.95 -19.01 -0.78
N PRO A 109 16.64 -19.23 -1.90
CA PRO A 109 17.88 -18.53 -2.18
C PRO A 109 17.58 -17.04 -2.28
N LYS A 110 18.14 -16.24 -1.36
CA LYS A 110 18.13 -14.79 -1.52
C LYS A 110 18.76 -14.47 -2.88
N PRO A 111 18.14 -13.60 -3.69
CA PRO A 111 18.72 -13.23 -4.99
C PRO A 111 20.17 -12.83 -4.77
N GLY A 112 21.07 -13.33 -5.63
CA GLY A 112 22.53 -13.24 -5.46
C GLY A 112 23.11 -11.82 -5.52
N TYR A 113 22.26 -10.79 -5.48
CA TYR A 113 22.63 -9.39 -5.46
C TYR A 113 22.50 -8.86 -4.02
N SER A 114 23.56 -8.24 -3.52
CA SER A 114 23.61 -7.72 -2.15
C SER A 114 22.53 -6.68 -1.81
N TYR A 115 21.87 -6.12 -2.83
CA TYR A 115 20.94 -4.99 -2.77
C TYR A 115 19.46 -5.38 -2.65
N HIS A 116 19.16 -6.67 -2.45
CA HIS A 116 17.82 -7.18 -2.14
C HIS A 116 17.81 -8.01 -0.85
N ASN A 117 18.83 -7.87 0.00
CA ASN A 117 19.01 -8.66 1.22
C ASN A 117 18.23 -8.13 2.43
N ASP A 118 17.72 -6.92 2.30
CA ASP A 118 17.07 -6.07 3.30
C ASP A 118 15.55 -6.11 3.20
N GLN A 119 14.99 -7.08 2.47
CA GLN A 119 13.55 -7.24 2.37
C GLN A 119 12.93 -7.42 3.77
N PRO A 120 12.05 -6.51 4.20
CA PRO A 120 11.39 -6.62 5.50
C PRO A 120 10.43 -7.81 5.53
N ASN A 121 10.12 -8.29 6.74
CA ASN A 121 9.01 -9.22 6.92
C ASN A 121 7.66 -8.51 6.66
N LEU A 122 6.58 -9.28 6.54
CA LEU A 122 5.26 -8.75 6.18
C LEU A 122 4.79 -7.61 7.11
N LYS A 123 4.99 -7.78 8.43
CA LYS A 123 4.62 -6.77 9.42
C LYS A 123 5.38 -5.45 9.20
N ALA A 124 6.68 -5.53 9.00
CA ALA A 124 7.51 -4.37 8.75
C ALA A 124 7.20 -3.74 7.38
N ALA A 125 6.89 -4.53 6.35
CA ALA A 125 6.48 -4.02 5.04
C ALA A 125 5.23 -3.14 5.15
N TYR A 126 4.18 -3.62 5.82
CA TYR A 126 2.98 -2.80 6.05
C TYR A 126 3.28 -1.53 6.84
N HIS A 127 3.97 -1.63 7.99
CA HIS A 127 4.21 -0.45 8.82
C HIS A 127 5.13 0.58 8.17
N LEU A 128 6.18 0.16 7.47
CA LEU A 128 7.08 1.09 6.78
C LEU A 128 6.34 1.82 5.66
N ASN A 129 5.42 1.14 4.96
CA ASN A 129 4.63 1.75 3.90
C ASN A 129 3.57 2.72 4.45
N CYS A 130 2.67 2.22 5.31
CA CYS A 130 1.54 2.99 5.81
C CYS A 130 1.98 4.11 6.76
N VAL A 131 2.73 3.75 7.82
CA VAL A 131 3.14 4.71 8.86
C VAL A 131 4.20 5.66 8.31
N GLY A 132 5.07 5.20 7.40
CA GLY A 132 6.08 6.05 6.75
C GLY A 132 5.44 7.22 6.02
N CYS A 133 4.52 6.95 5.09
CA CYS A 133 3.80 8.01 4.39
C CYS A 133 2.99 8.89 5.36
N HIS A 134 2.27 8.29 6.32
CA HIS A 134 1.48 9.05 7.29
C HIS A 134 2.34 10.00 8.14
N GLN A 135 3.60 9.67 8.43
CA GLN A 135 4.51 10.59 9.12
C GLN A 135 4.85 11.83 8.29
N GLU A 136 4.85 11.73 6.97
CA GLU A 136 5.14 12.84 6.06
C GLU A 136 3.94 13.73 5.82
N VAL A 137 2.72 13.17 5.87
CA VAL A 137 1.46 13.88 5.60
C VAL A 137 0.62 14.16 6.85
N ASP A 138 1.19 13.99 8.05
CA ASP A 138 0.49 14.13 9.34
C ASP A 138 -0.78 13.24 9.44
N GLY A 139 -0.72 12.05 8.87
CA GLY A 139 -1.75 11.02 8.93
C GLY A 139 -1.75 10.20 10.24
N PRO A 140 -2.65 9.21 10.38
CA PRO A 140 -2.74 8.38 11.59
C PRO A 140 -1.49 7.51 11.79
N THR A 141 -0.93 7.54 12.99
CA THR A 141 0.29 6.81 13.35
C THR A 141 0.17 6.05 14.67
N GLY A 142 -0.96 6.17 15.37
CA GLY A 142 -1.28 5.41 16.57
C GLY A 142 -1.56 3.94 16.26
N CYS A 143 -1.20 3.07 17.19
CA CYS A 143 -1.33 1.62 17.03
C CYS A 143 -2.75 1.15 16.73
N GLU A 144 -3.76 1.91 17.16
CA GLU A 144 -5.18 1.57 17.04
C GLU A 144 -5.93 2.46 16.05
N ASP A 145 -5.22 3.36 15.37
CA ASP A 145 -5.83 4.23 14.36
C ASP A 145 -6.16 3.45 13.07
N CYS A 146 -5.44 2.35 12.81
CA CYS A 146 -5.62 1.51 11.62
C CYS A 146 -6.24 0.14 11.92
N HIS A 147 -5.94 -0.44 13.08
CA HIS A 147 -6.42 -1.76 13.49
C HIS A 147 -6.62 -1.82 15.02
N ALA A 148 -7.78 -2.28 15.48
CA ALA A 148 -8.05 -2.37 16.92
C ALA A 148 -7.32 -3.56 17.56
N LYS A 149 -6.99 -3.48 18.86
CA LYS A 149 -6.50 -4.66 19.59
C LYS A 149 -7.62 -5.68 19.76
N THR A 150 -7.28 -6.95 19.57
CA THR A 150 -8.15 -8.06 19.99
C THR A 150 -7.96 -8.32 21.49
N GLU A 151 -8.83 -9.14 22.10
CA GLU A 151 -8.62 -9.63 23.48
C GLU A 151 -7.24 -10.30 23.64
N ALA A 152 -6.80 -11.07 22.65
CA ALA A 152 -5.48 -11.70 22.65
C ALA A 152 -4.36 -10.65 22.64
N GLY A 153 -4.52 -9.57 21.87
CA GLY A 153 -3.64 -8.40 21.90
C GLY A 153 -3.62 -7.70 23.24
N GLU A 154 -4.79 -7.38 23.79
CA GLU A 154 -4.90 -6.73 25.10
C GLU A 154 -4.17 -7.53 26.18
N LYS A 155 -4.36 -8.86 26.17
CA LYS A 155 -3.68 -9.78 27.06
C LYS A 155 -2.17 -9.83 26.81
N PHE A 156 -1.73 -9.86 25.56
CA PHE A 156 -0.30 -9.89 25.22
C PHE A 156 0.43 -8.62 25.67
N TYR A 157 -0.20 -7.45 25.51
CA TYR A 157 0.36 -6.15 25.86
C TYR A 157 0.07 -5.70 27.29
N HIS A 158 -0.67 -6.50 28.08
CA HIS A 158 -1.15 -6.12 29.42
C HIS A 158 -1.84 -4.75 29.40
N SER A 159 -2.88 -4.63 28.57
CA SER A 159 -3.67 -3.40 28.38
C SER A 159 -5.16 -3.70 28.54
N GLY A 160 -6.01 -2.66 28.47
CA GLY A 160 -7.45 -2.82 28.66
C GLY A 160 -7.78 -3.40 30.03
N GLU A 161 -8.56 -4.48 30.06
CA GLU A 161 -8.90 -5.21 31.29
C GLU A 161 -7.70 -5.95 31.92
N PHE A 162 -6.66 -6.22 31.14
CA PHE A 162 -5.44 -6.91 31.56
C PHE A 162 -4.34 -5.94 32.03
N ALA A 163 -4.62 -4.64 32.09
CA ALA A 163 -3.67 -3.64 32.56
C ALA A 163 -3.19 -3.94 34.00
N PRO A 164 -1.88 -3.76 34.30
CA PRO A 164 -1.39 -3.89 35.66
C PRO A 164 -2.16 -2.96 36.58
N LYS A 165 -2.80 -3.52 37.61
CA LYS A 165 -3.42 -2.70 38.65
C LYS A 165 -2.31 -1.88 39.30
N GLU A 166 -2.49 -0.56 39.40
CA GLU A 166 -1.56 0.30 40.11
C GLU A 166 -1.25 -0.32 41.48
N SER A 167 0.02 -0.57 41.75
CA SER A 167 0.43 -0.97 43.09
C SER A 167 0.16 0.21 44.02
N ALA A 168 -0.37 -0.04 45.21
CA ALA A 168 -0.59 0.97 46.25
C ALA A 168 0.70 1.64 46.80
N HIS A 169 1.83 1.50 46.10
CA HIS A 169 3.17 1.93 46.52
C HIS A 169 3.89 2.85 45.51
N SER A 170 3.19 3.63 44.69
CA SER A 170 3.80 4.83 44.08
C SER A 170 3.67 6.05 45.00
N SER A 171 4.10 5.87 46.26
CA SER A 171 4.34 7.00 47.15
C SER A 171 5.68 7.65 46.80
N GLY A 172 5.60 8.77 46.09
CA GLY A 172 6.48 9.94 46.23
C GLY A 172 7.95 9.79 45.83
N HIS A 173 8.31 10.48 44.74
CA HIS A 173 9.53 11.28 44.65
C HIS A 173 9.18 12.62 44.00
#